data_AF-A0A171C3Y8-F1
#
_entry.id   AF-A0A171C3Y8-F1
#
_cell.length_a   1.000
_cell.length_b   1.000
_cell.length_c   1.000
_cell.angle_alpha   90.00
_cell.angle_beta   90.00
_cell.angle_gamma   90.00
#
_symmetry.space_group_name_H-M   'P 1'
#
loop_
_entity.id
_entity.type
_entity.pdbx_description
1 polymer ?
#
loop_
_entity_poly.entity_id
_entity_poly.type
_entity_poly.pdbx_seq_one_letter_code
_entity_poly.pdbx_strand_id
1 'polypeptide(L)'
;MIYVHHLHSHLRGNLGPSRKDSYVKAVKALKFPRLRSILVALALIIAPGVAVLGTAGEAAAVTKISHATAVSMFREVGITWSSSGNCSDRNVPTCTSFEQLNLATAQGAQTLKRASGCALNITGGTETGHASGTYSHWNGYKLDYSKSTCLGNYITNSFTYIGVRGDGARQWRSASGNIYADEGNHWDVTYYNCGGC
;
A
#
# COMPACT_ATOMS: atom_id res chain seq x y z
N MET A 1 -34.48 -58.04 -2.16
CA MET A 1 -35.90 -57.65 -2.25
C MET A 1 -35.96 -56.17 -1.92
N ILE A 2 -36.38 -55.20 -2.75
CA ILE A 2 -37.12 -55.12 -4.01
C ILE A 2 -36.60 -53.87 -4.77
N TYR A 3 -36.64 -53.93 -6.11
CA TYR A 3 -36.38 -52.88 -7.13
C TYR A 3 -37.25 -51.60 -6.92
N VAL A 4 -37.02 -50.42 -7.53
CA VAL A 4 -37.34 -50.07 -8.93
C VAL A 4 -36.91 -48.61 -9.26
N HIS A 5 -36.21 -48.46 -10.41
CA HIS A 5 -36.16 -47.43 -11.47
C HIS A 5 -36.40 -45.91 -11.26
N HIS A 6 -35.38 -45.14 -11.70
CA HIS A 6 -35.31 -44.24 -12.89
C HIS A 6 -36.40 -43.19 -13.18
N LEU A 7 -36.00 -41.91 -13.31
CA LEU A 7 -36.48 -41.01 -14.37
C LEU A 7 -35.57 -39.77 -14.59
N HIS A 8 -35.22 -39.56 -15.86
CA HIS A 8 -34.56 -38.41 -16.47
C HIS A 8 -35.58 -37.32 -16.87
N SER A 9 -35.20 -36.03 -16.87
CA SER A 9 -35.47 -35.01 -17.92
C SER A 9 -35.09 -33.61 -17.39
N HIS A 10 -34.06 -32.94 -17.94
CA HIS A 10 -34.08 -32.01 -19.09
C HIS A 10 -34.98 -30.78 -18.93
N LEU A 11 -34.38 -29.62 -18.61
CA LEU A 11 -34.76 -28.33 -19.21
C LEU A 11 -33.52 -27.41 -19.32
N ARG A 12 -33.04 -27.24 -20.56
CA ARG A 12 -32.14 -26.16 -20.98
C ARG A 12 -33.00 -24.94 -21.32
N GLY A 13 -32.67 -23.78 -20.77
CA GLY A 13 -33.25 -22.49 -21.14
C GLY A 13 -32.37 -21.80 -22.20
N ASN A 14 -32.99 -21.43 -23.32
CA ASN A 14 -32.38 -20.85 -24.52
C ASN A 14 -32.12 -19.34 -24.42
N LEU A 15 -31.14 -18.92 -25.23
CA LEU A 15 -30.75 -17.54 -25.58
C LEU A 15 -31.86 -16.73 -26.27
N GLY A 16 -31.83 -15.41 -26.07
CA GLY A 16 -32.45 -14.41 -26.93
C GLY A 16 -31.80 -13.02 -26.76
N PRO A 17 -31.32 -12.34 -27.83
CA PRO A 17 -30.66 -11.04 -27.76
C PRO A 17 -31.63 -9.88 -28.03
N SER A 18 -31.41 -8.69 -27.46
CA SER A 18 -32.16 -7.48 -27.87
C SER A 18 -31.33 -6.19 -27.86
N ARG A 19 -31.11 -5.73 -29.09
CA ARG A 19 -31.10 -4.34 -29.59
C ARG A 19 -29.97 -3.39 -29.20
N LYS A 20 -29.04 -3.27 -30.16
CA LYS A 20 -28.41 -2.01 -30.57
C LYS A 20 -29.46 -1.13 -31.27
N ASP A 21 -29.53 0.15 -30.90
CA ASP A 21 -30.01 1.26 -31.74
C ASP A 21 -29.49 2.56 -31.08
N SER A 22 -28.43 3.18 -31.59
CA SER A 22 -28.46 4.14 -32.72
C SER A 22 -29.24 5.41 -32.39
N TYR A 23 -28.54 6.44 -31.91
CA TYR A 23 -28.99 7.83 -32.07
C TYR A 23 -27.81 8.73 -32.47
N VAL A 24 -27.60 8.82 -33.78
CA VAL A 24 -26.90 9.92 -34.46
C VAL A 24 -27.93 10.58 -35.38
N LYS A 25 -28.23 11.87 -35.13
CA LYS A 25 -28.85 12.85 -36.05
C LYS A 25 -29.11 14.12 -35.22
N ALA A 26 -28.98 15.34 -35.69
CA ALA A 26 -28.34 15.93 -36.85
C ALA A 26 -28.31 17.44 -36.55
N VAL A 27 -27.25 18.09 -37.01
CA VAL A 27 -27.03 19.53 -36.92
C VAL A 27 -28.06 20.27 -37.80
N LYS A 28 -28.71 21.30 -37.27
CA LYS A 28 -29.32 22.36 -38.10
C LYS A 28 -28.85 23.72 -37.60
N ALA A 29 -27.95 24.30 -38.39
CA ALA A 29 -27.58 25.71 -38.33
C ALA A 29 -28.78 26.59 -38.72
N LEU A 30 -29.07 27.61 -37.92
CA LEU A 30 -29.96 28.70 -38.32
C LEU A 30 -29.23 30.04 -38.32
N LYS A 31 -29.61 30.83 -39.32
CA LYS A 31 -28.98 32.04 -39.86
C LYS A 31 -29.10 33.26 -38.94
N PHE A 32 -28.03 34.07 -38.93
CA PHE A 32 -28.02 35.45 -38.40
C PHE A 32 -28.66 36.44 -39.39
N PRO A 33 -29.45 37.41 -38.90
CA PRO A 33 -29.55 38.74 -39.48
C PRO A 33 -29.00 39.84 -38.55
N ARG A 34 -28.68 40.97 -39.19
CA ARG A 34 -27.77 42.03 -38.76
C ARG A 34 -28.36 43.01 -37.74
N LEU A 35 -27.44 43.61 -36.98
CA LEU A 35 -27.55 44.65 -35.94
C LEU A 35 -28.45 45.85 -36.29
N ARG A 36 -29.20 46.34 -35.27
CA ARG A 36 -29.52 47.77 -35.06
C ARG A 36 -29.48 48.12 -33.56
N SER A 37 -29.12 49.37 -33.30
CA SER A 37 -28.51 50.00 -32.13
C SER A 37 -29.28 50.03 -30.80
N ILE A 38 -28.50 49.81 -29.72
CA ILE A 38 -28.37 50.51 -28.42
C ILE A 38 -29.63 51.08 -27.75
N LEU A 39 -29.99 50.50 -26.60
CA LEU A 39 -30.47 51.19 -25.39
C LEU A 39 -30.13 50.35 -24.13
N VAL A 40 -29.24 50.91 -23.32
CA VAL A 40 -28.98 50.81 -21.87
C VAL A 40 -29.62 49.64 -21.06
N ALA A 41 -28.78 48.82 -20.44
CA ALA A 41 -28.95 48.36 -19.05
C ALA A 41 -27.63 47.80 -18.49
N LEU A 42 -27.00 48.52 -17.56
CA LEU A 42 -25.94 47.99 -16.71
C LEU A 42 -26.60 47.07 -15.69
N ALA A 43 -26.48 45.75 -15.88
CA ALA A 43 -26.90 44.76 -14.89
C ALA A 43 -25.67 43.97 -14.44
N LEU A 44 -25.16 44.34 -13.26
CA LEU A 44 -24.10 43.65 -12.54
C LEU A 44 -24.78 42.81 -11.45
N ILE A 45 -24.98 41.51 -11.66
CA ILE A 45 -25.25 40.56 -10.56
C ILE A 45 -24.54 39.22 -10.83
N ILE A 46 -23.30 39.16 -10.34
CA ILE A 46 -22.68 38.11 -9.53
C ILE A 46 -23.09 36.66 -9.87
N ALA A 47 -22.19 35.91 -10.52
CA ALA A 47 -22.24 34.45 -10.55
C ALA A 47 -21.87 33.91 -9.16
N PRO A 48 -22.71 33.13 -8.47
CA PRO A 48 -22.24 32.30 -7.37
C PRO A 48 -21.47 31.13 -7.98
N GLY A 49 -20.15 31.23 -7.92
CA GLY A 49 -19.25 30.12 -8.19
C GLY A 49 -19.62 28.95 -7.28
N VAL A 50 -19.90 27.80 -7.88
CA VAL A 50 -19.99 26.52 -7.15
C VAL A 50 -18.59 26.26 -6.60
N ALA A 51 -18.40 26.55 -5.32
CA ALA A 51 -17.22 26.12 -4.59
C ALA A 51 -17.27 24.59 -4.52
N VAL A 52 -16.48 23.92 -5.37
CA VAL A 52 -16.14 22.51 -5.15
C VAL A 52 -15.34 22.49 -3.86
N LEU A 53 -16.00 22.09 -2.76
CA LEU A 53 -15.34 21.68 -1.53
C LEU A 53 -14.49 20.46 -1.88
N GLY A 54 -13.24 20.71 -2.30
CA GLY A 54 -12.23 19.68 -2.28
C GLY A 54 -12.08 19.24 -0.84
N THR A 55 -12.49 18.01 -0.55
CA THR A 55 -12.04 17.33 0.66
C THR A 55 -10.53 17.26 0.54
N ALA A 56 -9.82 18.19 1.17
CA ALA A 56 -8.40 18.03 1.43
C ALA A 56 -8.32 16.72 2.22
N GLY A 57 -7.95 15.63 1.53
CA GLY A 57 -7.87 14.34 2.17
C GLY A 57 -6.95 14.51 3.37
N GLU A 58 -7.47 14.20 4.57
CA GLU A 58 -6.66 14.12 5.78
C GLU A 58 -5.37 13.38 5.42
N ALA A 59 -4.26 14.10 5.38
CA ALA A 59 -2.95 13.50 5.48
C ALA A 59 -2.93 12.89 6.88
N ALA A 60 -3.37 11.64 7.00
CA ALA A 60 -3.40 10.93 8.27
C ALA A 60 -1.99 10.97 8.83
N ALA A 61 -1.81 11.72 9.92
CA ALA A 61 -0.52 11.84 10.57
C ALA A 61 -0.06 10.43 10.96
N VAL A 62 1.14 10.05 10.52
CA VAL A 62 1.67 8.72 10.81
C VAL A 62 1.98 8.63 12.31
N THR A 63 1.30 7.73 13.01
CA THR A 63 1.54 7.50 14.44
C THR A 63 2.94 6.97 14.66
N LYS A 64 3.74 7.72 15.42
CA LYS A 64 5.08 7.33 15.85
C LYS A 64 5.02 6.62 17.19
N ILE A 65 5.83 5.58 17.35
CA ILE A 65 5.95 4.83 18.60
C ILE A 65 7.38 4.90 19.16
N SER A 66 7.48 4.73 20.48
CA SER A 66 8.75 4.63 21.17
C SER A 66 9.43 3.29 20.90
N HIS A 67 10.74 3.22 21.16
CA HIS A 67 11.45 1.94 21.10
C HIS A 67 10.83 0.87 22.02
N ALA A 68 10.48 1.23 23.26
CA ALA A 68 9.90 0.31 24.23
C ALA A 68 8.54 -0.25 23.76
N THR A 69 7.72 0.59 23.14
CA THR A 69 6.43 0.18 22.55
C THR A 69 6.65 -0.83 21.42
N ALA A 70 7.56 -0.54 20.49
CA ALA A 70 7.89 -1.46 19.39
C ALA A 70 8.41 -2.81 19.91
N VAL A 71 9.31 -2.79 20.90
CA VAL A 71 9.82 -3.99 21.58
C VAL A 71 8.68 -4.83 22.17
N SER A 72 7.73 -4.20 22.86
CA SER A 72 6.57 -4.92 23.41
C SER A 72 5.76 -5.63 22.32
N MET A 73 5.49 -4.94 21.21
CA MET A 73 4.76 -5.51 20.07
C MET A 73 5.52 -6.66 19.41
N PHE A 74 6.84 -6.53 19.24
CA PHE A 74 7.67 -7.57 18.65
C PHE A 74 7.74 -8.82 19.53
N ARG A 75 7.87 -8.64 20.85
CA ARG A 75 7.85 -9.76 21.80
C ARG A 75 6.53 -10.53 21.80
N GLU A 76 5.41 -9.84 21.64
CA GLU A 76 4.07 -10.46 21.60
C GLU A 76 3.95 -11.57 20.54
N VAL A 77 4.67 -11.43 19.42
CA VAL A 77 4.64 -12.38 18.31
C VAL A 77 5.94 -13.16 18.13
N GLY A 78 6.91 -13.00 19.05
CA GLY A 78 8.20 -13.68 18.97
C GLY A 78 9.09 -13.22 17.81
N ILE A 79 9.10 -11.91 17.53
CA ILE A 79 10.13 -11.26 16.70
C ILE A 79 11.30 -10.89 17.62
N THR A 80 12.53 -11.22 17.19
CA THR A 80 13.76 -10.85 17.88
C THR A 80 14.44 -9.67 17.19
N TRP A 81 15.46 -9.11 17.83
CA TRP A 81 16.33 -8.12 17.20
C TRP A 81 17.76 -8.26 17.73
N SER A 82 18.73 -7.72 16.99
CA SER A 82 20.15 -7.75 17.33
C SER A 82 20.80 -6.43 16.95
N SER A 83 21.56 -5.83 17.87
CA SER A 83 22.33 -4.61 17.66
C SER A 83 23.81 -4.90 17.80
N SER A 84 24.62 -4.53 16.80
CA SER A 84 26.07 -4.70 16.87
C SER A 84 26.72 -3.81 17.93
N GLY A 85 26.14 -2.64 18.20
CA GLY A 85 26.55 -1.72 19.27
C GLY A 85 25.98 -2.05 20.65
N ASN A 86 25.15 -3.10 20.78
CA ASN A 86 24.45 -3.45 22.02
C ASN A 86 23.64 -2.28 22.62
N CYS A 87 22.96 -1.51 21.77
CA CYS A 87 22.28 -0.28 22.15
C CYS A 87 21.04 -0.01 21.30
N SER A 88 20.24 0.98 21.70
CA SER A 88 18.98 1.37 21.02
C SER A 88 18.88 2.87 20.72
N ASP A 89 19.98 3.61 20.85
CA ASP A 89 20.00 5.05 20.53
C ASP A 89 19.94 5.26 19.02
N ARG A 90 18.90 5.95 18.57
CA ARG A 90 18.67 6.23 17.15
C ARG A 90 19.79 7.06 16.51
N ASN A 91 20.53 7.84 17.29
CA ASN A 91 21.58 8.71 16.76
C ASN A 91 22.93 8.00 16.63
N VAL A 92 23.00 6.70 16.97
CA VAL A 92 24.21 5.90 16.90
C VAL A 92 24.03 4.81 15.83
N PRO A 93 24.85 4.81 14.75
CA PRO A 93 24.62 3.95 13.59
C PRO A 93 24.87 2.45 13.84
N THR A 94 25.48 2.07 14.96
CA THR A 94 25.66 0.67 15.37
C THR A 94 24.52 0.15 16.25
N CYS A 95 23.63 1.03 16.71
CA CYS A 95 22.45 0.61 17.47
C CYS A 95 21.38 0.05 16.53
N THR A 96 20.51 -0.81 17.06
CA THR A 96 19.23 -1.11 16.42
C THR A 96 18.16 -0.36 17.20
N SER A 97 17.71 0.76 16.67
CA SER A 97 16.70 1.58 17.33
C SER A 97 15.33 1.36 16.72
N PHE A 98 14.29 1.54 17.52
CA PHE A 98 12.91 1.61 17.05
C PHE A 98 12.24 2.92 17.48
N GLU A 99 13.04 3.88 17.92
CA GLU A 99 12.54 5.19 18.30
C GLU A 99 12.00 5.90 17.06
N GLN A 100 10.80 6.49 17.16
CA GLN A 100 10.09 7.10 16.02
C GLN A 100 9.76 6.13 14.87
N LEU A 101 9.65 4.82 15.17
CA LEU A 101 9.10 3.85 14.23
C LEU A 101 7.63 4.17 13.97
N ASN A 102 7.15 3.93 12.75
CA ASN A 102 5.71 4.05 12.47
C ASN A 102 4.97 2.87 13.11
N LEU A 103 3.83 3.14 13.75
CA LEU A 103 2.97 2.09 14.30
C LEU A 103 2.63 1.03 13.22
N ALA A 104 2.27 1.48 12.02
CA ALA A 104 1.96 0.62 10.89
C ALA A 104 3.14 -0.27 10.46
N THR A 105 4.39 0.19 10.62
CA THR A 105 5.59 -0.60 10.34
C THR A 105 5.75 -1.71 11.38
N ALA A 106 5.55 -1.41 12.67
CA ALA A 106 5.60 -2.43 13.71
C ALA A 106 4.49 -3.49 13.53
N GLN A 107 3.26 -3.05 13.24
CA GLN A 107 2.14 -3.95 12.93
C GLN A 107 2.42 -4.77 11.66
N GLY A 108 2.98 -4.15 10.62
CA GLY A 108 3.40 -4.84 9.40
C GLY A 108 4.40 -5.95 9.65
N ALA A 109 5.37 -5.74 10.55
CA ALA A 109 6.30 -6.78 10.97
C ALA A 109 5.59 -7.92 11.71
N GLN A 110 4.61 -7.62 12.58
CA GLN A 110 3.80 -8.63 13.25
C GLN A 110 2.96 -9.44 12.24
N THR A 111 2.38 -8.78 11.24
CA THR A 111 1.65 -9.42 10.13
C THR A 111 2.57 -10.36 9.35
N LEU A 112 3.77 -9.90 8.96
CA LEU A 112 4.77 -10.74 8.28
C LEU A 112 5.14 -11.96 9.13
N LYS A 113 5.37 -11.78 10.43
CA LYS A 113 5.69 -12.87 11.36
C LYS A 113 4.59 -13.92 11.39
N ARG A 114 3.33 -13.49 11.56
CA ARG A 114 2.16 -14.38 11.64
C ARG A 114 1.90 -15.09 10.31
N ALA A 115 2.00 -14.37 9.19
CA ALA A 115 1.70 -14.91 7.87
C ALA A 115 2.79 -15.87 7.35
N SER A 116 4.06 -15.57 7.62
CA SER A 116 5.17 -16.44 7.20
C SER A 116 5.41 -17.62 8.14
N GLY A 117 5.07 -17.48 9.44
CA GLY A 117 5.47 -18.43 10.47
C GLY A 117 6.98 -18.48 10.74
N CYS A 118 7.78 -17.67 10.03
CA CYS A 118 9.24 -17.73 10.10
C CYS A 118 9.78 -17.07 11.38
N ALA A 119 10.96 -17.50 11.83
CA ALA A 119 11.75 -16.69 12.74
C ALA A 119 12.17 -15.39 12.02
N LEU A 120 11.91 -14.25 12.67
CA LEU A 120 12.33 -12.93 12.19
C LEU A 120 13.27 -12.33 13.23
N ASN A 121 14.45 -11.90 12.79
CA ASN A 121 15.40 -11.15 13.59
C ASN A 121 15.67 -9.81 12.91
N ILE A 122 15.30 -8.72 13.58
CA ILE A 122 15.51 -7.36 13.09
C ILE A 122 16.94 -6.92 13.40
N THR A 123 17.66 -6.43 12.41
CA THR A 123 19.07 -6.00 12.54
C THR A 123 19.26 -4.49 12.39
N GLY A 124 18.27 -3.82 11.82
CA GLY A 124 18.27 -2.38 11.61
C GLY A 124 16.84 -1.85 11.70
N GLY A 125 16.70 -0.67 12.26
CA GLY A 125 15.40 -0.05 12.45
C GLY A 125 15.48 1.40 12.06
N THR A 126 15.51 2.28 13.03
CA THR A 126 15.33 3.69 12.81
C THR A 126 16.61 4.51 12.99
N GLU A 127 17.72 3.87 13.36
CA GLU A 127 19.01 4.50 13.58
C GLU A 127 19.52 5.35 12.40
N THR A 128 20.45 6.25 12.68
CA THR A 128 21.15 7.05 11.67
C THR A 128 22.12 6.19 10.83
N GLY A 129 22.57 6.70 9.69
CA GLY A 129 23.51 6.02 8.80
C GLY A 129 22.88 5.38 7.57
N HIS A 130 21.55 5.37 7.48
CA HIS A 130 20.79 4.90 6.33
C HIS A 130 20.54 5.99 5.29
N ALA A 131 20.21 5.59 4.06
CA ALA A 131 19.81 6.53 3.01
C ALA A 131 18.57 7.36 3.42
N SER A 132 18.59 8.64 3.08
CA SER A 132 17.49 9.56 3.35
C SER A 132 16.35 9.39 2.32
N GLY A 133 15.19 9.96 2.63
CA GLY A 133 14.02 9.93 1.76
C GLY A 133 12.72 9.82 2.55
N THR A 134 11.59 10.03 1.88
CA THR A 134 10.26 9.98 2.51
C THR A 134 10.02 8.65 3.21
N TYR A 135 10.24 7.54 2.50
CA TYR A 135 10.09 6.19 3.02
C TYR A 135 11.45 5.61 3.38
N SER A 136 12.00 6.06 4.52
CA SER A 136 13.35 5.70 5.00
C SER A 136 13.32 5.10 6.41
N HIS A 137 14.46 4.54 6.85
CA HIS A 137 14.71 4.13 8.24
C HIS A 137 14.52 5.30 9.21
N TRP A 138 15.12 6.45 8.87
CA TRP A 138 14.99 7.67 9.65
C TRP A 138 13.55 8.23 9.71
N ASN A 139 12.69 7.84 8.77
CA ASN A 139 11.27 8.18 8.84
C ASN A 139 10.40 7.04 9.35
N GLY A 140 10.99 5.97 9.88
CA GLY A 140 10.27 4.90 10.58
C GLY A 140 9.49 3.96 9.66
N TYR A 141 9.77 3.97 8.36
CA TYR A 141 9.05 3.16 7.37
C TYR A 141 9.71 1.81 7.11
N LYS A 142 10.96 1.62 7.55
CA LYS A 142 11.79 0.48 7.16
C LYS A 142 12.27 -0.30 8.37
N LEU A 143 12.43 -1.60 8.18
CA LEU A 143 13.10 -2.52 9.10
C LEU A 143 13.99 -3.45 8.29
N ASP A 144 15.19 -3.68 8.77
CA ASP A 144 16.10 -4.67 8.19
C ASP A 144 15.96 -6.00 8.93
N TYR A 145 15.84 -7.09 8.18
CA TYR A 145 15.80 -8.44 8.74
C TYR A 145 17.03 -9.24 8.31
N SER A 146 17.62 -9.97 9.24
CA SER A 146 18.65 -10.95 8.90
C SER A 146 18.12 -11.96 7.88
N LYS A 147 18.98 -12.41 6.97
CA LYS A 147 18.62 -13.48 6.04
C LYS A 147 18.29 -14.76 6.81
N SER A 148 17.21 -15.42 6.40
CA SER A 148 16.94 -16.81 6.72
C SER A 148 16.32 -17.49 5.51
N THR A 149 16.55 -18.80 5.38
CA THR A 149 15.96 -19.58 4.29
C THR A 149 14.43 -19.54 4.33
N CYS A 150 13.85 -19.60 5.53
CA CYS A 150 12.39 -19.52 5.71
C CYS A 150 11.83 -18.22 5.16
N LEU A 151 12.34 -17.08 5.64
CA LEU A 151 11.83 -15.76 5.25
C LEU A 151 12.06 -15.52 3.76
N GLY A 152 13.24 -15.89 3.25
CA GLY A 152 13.56 -15.74 1.83
C GLY A 152 12.59 -16.52 0.95
N ASN A 153 12.37 -17.80 1.23
CA ASN A 153 11.44 -18.63 0.48
C ASN A 153 10.00 -18.09 0.55
N TYR A 154 9.56 -17.64 1.73
CA TYR A 154 8.22 -17.07 1.88
C TYR A 154 8.04 -15.84 0.99
N ILE A 155 8.98 -14.89 1.04
CA ILE A 155 8.96 -13.66 0.23
C ILE A 155 8.94 -14.03 -1.26
N THR A 156 9.89 -14.85 -1.73
CA THR A 156 10.06 -15.10 -3.16
C THR A 156 8.93 -15.94 -3.76
N ASN A 157 8.26 -16.77 -2.96
CA ASN A 157 7.17 -17.62 -3.44
C ASN A 157 5.79 -16.98 -3.29
N SER A 158 5.61 -16.06 -2.34
CA SER A 158 4.29 -15.47 -2.02
C SER A 158 4.10 -14.07 -2.59
N PHE A 159 5.19 -13.33 -2.83
CA PHE A 159 5.13 -11.93 -3.27
C PHE A 159 5.51 -11.78 -4.74
N THR A 160 4.99 -10.73 -5.36
CA THR A 160 5.24 -10.44 -6.78
C THR A 160 6.62 -9.83 -6.95
N TYR A 161 7.49 -10.45 -7.76
CA TYR A 161 8.75 -9.82 -8.14
C TYR A 161 8.50 -8.56 -8.97
N ILE A 162 9.14 -7.44 -8.61
CA ILE A 162 8.92 -6.14 -9.26
C ILE A 162 10.18 -5.55 -9.92
N GLY A 163 11.26 -6.33 -10.00
CA GLY A 163 12.50 -5.92 -10.65
C GLY A 163 13.65 -5.63 -9.69
N VAL A 164 14.64 -4.90 -10.20
CA VAL A 164 15.88 -4.56 -9.51
C VAL A 164 15.89 -3.05 -9.21
N ARG A 165 16.17 -2.69 -7.96
CA ARG A 165 16.34 -1.29 -7.52
C ARG A 165 17.66 -0.72 -8.06
N GLY A 166 17.80 0.60 -8.09
CA GLY A 166 18.98 1.28 -8.68
C GLY A 166 20.34 0.90 -8.08
N ASP A 167 20.37 0.29 -6.88
CA ASP A 167 21.56 -0.23 -6.21
C ASP A 167 21.82 -1.73 -6.45
N GLY A 168 21.03 -2.38 -7.31
CA GLY A 168 21.16 -3.80 -7.63
C GLY A 168 20.33 -4.73 -6.75
N ALA A 169 19.63 -4.21 -5.73
CA ALA A 169 18.79 -5.05 -4.87
C ALA A 169 17.56 -5.57 -5.63
N ARG A 170 17.33 -6.87 -5.61
CA ARG A 170 16.12 -7.49 -6.18
C ARG A 170 14.93 -7.19 -5.27
N GLN A 171 13.76 -6.89 -5.83
CA GLN A 171 12.60 -6.46 -5.06
C GLN A 171 11.35 -7.31 -5.29
N TRP A 172 10.62 -7.53 -4.20
CA TRP A 172 9.31 -8.18 -4.19
C TRP A 172 8.28 -7.28 -3.51
N ARG A 173 7.06 -7.29 -4.03
CA ARG A 173 5.91 -6.57 -3.50
C ARG A 173 4.88 -7.54 -2.96
N SER A 174 4.56 -7.40 -1.69
CA SER A 174 3.44 -8.11 -1.07
C SER A 174 2.09 -7.63 -1.64
N ALA A 175 1.03 -8.42 -1.46
CA ALA A 175 -0.31 -8.04 -1.90
C ALA A 175 -0.82 -6.73 -1.27
N SER A 176 -0.36 -6.39 -0.06
CA SER A 176 -0.67 -5.12 0.60
C SER A 176 0.15 -3.94 0.09
N GLY A 177 1.11 -4.16 -0.81
CA GLY A 177 1.95 -3.13 -1.42
C GLY A 177 3.29 -2.88 -0.75
N ASN A 178 3.57 -3.47 0.43
CA ASN A 178 4.87 -3.37 1.10
C ASN A 178 5.98 -4.02 0.25
N ILE A 179 7.19 -3.45 0.30
CA ILE A 179 8.33 -3.82 -0.56
C ILE A 179 9.43 -4.48 0.25
N TYR A 180 9.97 -5.56 -0.31
CA TYR A 180 11.00 -6.39 0.28
C TYR A 180 12.18 -6.40 -0.69
N ALA A 181 13.27 -5.73 -0.34
CA ALA A 181 14.49 -5.65 -1.12
C ALA A 181 15.53 -6.63 -0.56
N ASP A 182 16.10 -7.46 -1.44
CA ASP A 182 17.20 -8.35 -1.12
C ASP A 182 18.53 -7.62 -1.39
N GLU A 183 19.17 -7.11 -0.34
CA GLU A 183 20.49 -6.46 -0.43
C GLU A 183 21.65 -7.48 -0.29
N GLY A 184 21.32 -8.78 -0.32
CA GLY A 184 22.29 -9.88 -0.25
C GLY A 184 22.58 -10.32 1.19
N ASN A 185 22.98 -9.40 2.07
CA ASN A 185 23.31 -9.72 3.47
C ASN A 185 22.11 -9.56 4.44
N HIS A 186 21.07 -8.82 4.06
CA HIS A 186 19.82 -8.67 4.80
C HIS A 186 18.64 -8.39 3.86
N TRP A 187 17.44 -8.44 4.41
CA TRP A 187 16.23 -7.94 3.76
C TRP A 187 15.95 -6.52 4.23
N ASP A 188 15.96 -5.57 3.31
CA ASP A 188 15.50 -4.20 3.53
C ASP A 188 13.99 -4.15 3.21
N VAL A 189 13.14 -3.99 4.23
CA VAL A 189 11.68 -4.01 4.05
C VAL A 189 11.09 -2.65 4.31
N THR A 190 10.39 -2.11 3.30
CA THR A 190 9.63 -0.86 3.39
C THR A 190 8.14 -1.15 3.59
N TYR A 191 7.58 -0.64 4.68
CA TYR A 191 6.18 -0.78 5.06
C TYR A 191 5.41 0.51 4.78
N TYR A 192 4.53 0.48 3.78
CA TYR A 192 3.57 1.58 3.53
C TYR A 192 2.30 1.45 4.38
N ASN A 193 2.01 0.24 4.85
CA ASN A 193 0.88 -0.08 5.72
C ASN A 193 1.19 -1.35 6.52
N CYS A 194 0.28 -1.71 7.42
CA CYS A 194 0.42 -2.87 8.30
C CYS A 194 0.04 -4.23 7.68
N GLY A 195 -0.38 -4.28 6.42
CA GLY A 195 -0.67 -5.53 5.72
C GLY A 195 -1.95 -6.27 6.11
N GLY A 196 -2.97 -5.55 6.60
CA GLY A 196 -4.26 -6.13 7.01
C GLY A 196 -4.47 -6.26 8.51
N CYS A 197 -3.81 -5.41 9.29
CA CYS A 197 -4.28 -4.99 10.59
C CYS A 197 -5.43 -3.96 10.43
#